data_AF-A0A815AND3-F1
#
_entry.id   AF-A0A815AND3-F1
#
_cell.length_a   1.000
_cell.length_b   1.000
_cell.length_c   1.000
_cell.angle_alpha   90.00
_cell.angle_beta   90.00
_cell.angle_gamma   90.00
#
_symmetry.space_group_name_H-M   'P 1'
#
loop_
_entity.id
_entity.type
_entity.pdbx_description
1 polymer ?
#
loop_
_entity_poly.entity_id
_entity_poly.type
_entity_poly.pdbx_seq_one_letter_code
_entity_poly.pdbx_strand_id
1 'polypeptide(L)'
;MFRVAKASFSNKLIRSQSSTSVKAKKSNQQINKTTENILPIRISSSKYVAEQRSKARDIVLCLQRKNIKLIAIDFDNTLLSIHTSGYYQGTVDNLIEHIRSTFHYFIQEILDSPAFGHTLHLCIVTFSSQEQLIRKLLQLAFKTSKIDQIILRCNTPEFISTMNENDFLGKEFHLTSAVTELATQRNKTIKQHEILLLDDDVQNILIAEKFGHKVLEIRDGINLDILKEFAYNVLSEC
;
A
#
# COMPACT_ATOMS: atom_id res chain seq x y z
N MET A 1 20.22 -25.68 -29.25
CA MET A 1 20.03 -27.10 -28.86
C MET A 1 20.50 -27.28 -27.43
N PHE A 2 19.63 -27.07 -26.45
CA PHE A 2 19.87 -27.42 -25.05
C PHE A 2 18.53 -27.84 -24.44
N ARG A 3 18.47 -29.11 -24.00
CA ARG A 3 17.34 -29.76 -23.30
C ARG A 3 17.55 -29.58 -21.80
N VAL A 4 16.51 -29.23 -21.05
CA VAL A 4 16.46 -29.46 -19.60
C VAL A 4 15.07 -29.98 -19.22
N ALA A 5 15.08 -30.92 -18.27
CA ALA A 5 14.12 -31.97 -18.00
C ALA A 5 12.80 -31.51 -17.32
N LYS A 6 11.73 -32.26 -17.64
CA LYS A 6 10.46 -32.30 -16.90
C LYS A 6 10.63 -33.15 -15.64
N ALA A 7 10.21 -32.63 -14.48
CA ALA A 7 9.95 -33.44 -13.29
C ALA A 7 8.45 -33.42 -12.99
N SER A 8 7.85 -34.61 -13.01
CA SER A 8 6.48 -34.91 -12.61
C SER A 8 6.51 -35.37 -11.15
N PHE A 9 5.61 -34.85 -10.32
CA PHE A 9 5.27 -35.49 -9.06
C PHE A 9 3.75 -35.58 -8.91
N SER A 10 3.28 -36.83 -8.82
CA SER A 10 1.95 -37.25 -8.40
C SER A 10 2.07 -37.95 -7.05
N ASN A 11 1.13 -37.71 -6.15
CA ASN A 11 0.54 -38.68 -5.19
C ASN A 11 -0.51 -37.91 -4.35
N LYS A 12 -1.82 -38.12 -4.53
CA LYS A 12 -2.68 -39.22 -4.06
C LYS A 12 -2.90 -39.25 -2.53
N LEU A 13 -4.00 -38.62 -2.13
CA LEU A 13 -5.10 -39.12 -1.30
C LEU A 13 -4.76 -39.97 -0.04
N ILE A 14 -5.07 -39.44 1.15
CA ILE A 14 -5.51 -40.26 2.31
C ILE A 14 -6.69 -39.57 3.00
N ARG A 15 -7.80 -40.32 3.07
CA ARG A 15 -8.99 -40.10 3.93
C ARG A 15 -8.70 -40.63 5.34
N SER A 16 -9.23 -39.96 6.36
CA SER A 16 -9.74 -40.65 7.56
C SER A 16 -10.86 -39.83 8.22
N GLN A 17 -12.03 -40.45 8.35
CA GLN A 17 -13.16 -40.03 9.18
C GLN A 17 -13.02 -40.59 10.60
N SER A 18 -13.56 -39.89 11.60
CA SER A 18 -14.29 -40.39 12.78
C SER A 18 -14.42 -39.24 13.79
N SER A 19 -15.57 -38.57 13.98
CA SER A 19 -16.81 -38.96 14.70
C SER A 19 -16.79 -38.65 16.21
N THR A 20 -17.96 -38.22 16.72
CA THR A 20 -18.40 -38.02 18.12
C THR A 20 -18.05 -36.66 18.77
N SER A 21 -18.87 -36.00 19.60
CA SER A 21 -20.33 -35.88 19.78
C SER A 21 -20.55 -34.85 20.89
N VAL A 22 -21.55 -33.97 20.71
CA VAL A 22 -22.48 -33.38 21.70
C VAL A 22 -21.99 -33.21 23.15
N LYS A 23 -21.99 -31.96 23.65
CA LYS A 23 -22.76 -31.56 24.86
C LYS A 23 -22.76 -30.04 25.07
N ALA A 24 -23.94 -29.46 24.91
CA ALA A 24 -24.29 -28.15 25.40
C ALA A 24 -24.29 -28.13 26.94
N LYS A 25 -23.66 -27.12 27.54
CA LYS A 25 -23.92 -26.68 28.91
C LYS A 25 -24.19 -25.18 28.89
N LYS A 26 -25.43 -24.83 29.21
CA LYS A 26 -25.85 -23.49 29.62
C LYS A 26 -25.20 -23.18 30.97
N SER A 27 -24.58 -22.01 31.08
CA SER A 27 -24.30 -21.37 32.35
C SER A 27 -24.72 -19.91 32.26
N ASN A 28 -25.79 -19.58 33.00
CA ASN A 28 -26.14 -18.21 33.36
C ASN A 28 -25.00 -17.60 34.16
N GLN A 29 -24.54 -16.41 33.78
CA GLN A 29 -24.04 -15.44 34.75
C GLN A 29 -24.33 -14.02 34.22
N GLN A 30 -25.17 -13.34 34.98
CA GLN A 30 -25.54 -11.95 34.85
C GLN A 30 -24.52 -11.16 35.67
N ILE A 31 -23.68 -10.33 35.03
CA ILE A 31 -22.91 -9.29 35.71
C ILE A 31 -22.99 -8.03 34.85
N ASN A 32 -23.75 -7.05 35.35
CA ASN A 32 -23.66 -5.66 34.94
C ASN A 32 -22.24 -5.15 35.19
N LYS A 33 -21.56 -4.64 34.16
CA LYS A 33 -20.52 -3.62 34.30
C LYS A 33 -20.45 -2.82 33.00
N THR A 34 -20.95 -1.60 33.09
CA THR A 34 -20.54 -0.44 32.29
C THR A 34 -19.04 -0.50 32.01
N THR A 35 -18.69 -0.63 30.74
CA THR A 35 -17.32 -0.39 30.30
C THR A 35 -17.41 0.37 28.99
N GLU A 36 -17.19 1.67 29.09
CA GLU A 36 -16.83 2.52 27.97
C GLU A 36 -15.60 1.89 27.28
N ASN A 37 -15.83 1.15 26.20
CA ASN A 37 -14.76 0.78 25.28
C ASN A 37 -14.52 1.96 24.34
N ILE A 38 -13.92 3.01 24.91
CA ILE A 38 -13.18 4.01 24.13
C ILE A 38 -11.76 3.48 24.05
N LEU A 39 -11.38 2.99 22.87
CA LEU A 39 -10.02 2.56 22.53
C LEU A 39 -9.02 3.65 22.95
N PRO A 40 -7.88 3.30 23.58
CA PRO A 40 -6.80 4.25 23.72
C PRO A 40 -6.13 4.37 22.35
N ILE A 41 -6.60 5.31 21.53
CA ILE A 41 -5.67 6.08 20.72
C ILE A 41 -4.66 6.57 21.75
N ARG A 42 -3.45 5.99 21.80
CA ARG A 42 -2.36 6.56 22.57
C ARG A 42 -2.31 8.00 22.12
N ILE A 43 -2.74 8.92 22.98
CA ILE A 43 -2.74 10.35 22.72
C ILE A 43 -1.28 10.71 22.65
N SER A 44 -0.69 10.48 21.49
CA SER A 44 0.57 11.06 21.14
C SER A 44 0.36 12.55 21.31
N SER A 45 1.22 13.18 22.10
CA SER A 45 1.04 14.58 22.47
C SER A 45 0.73 15.41 21.21
N SER A 46 -0.17 16.39 21.32
CA SER A 46 -0.50 17.29 20.20
C SER A 46 0.77 17.85 19.54
N LYS A 47 1.81 18.08 20.34
CA LYS A 47 3.16 18.45 19.90
C LYS A 47 3.81 17.40 18.99
N TYR A 48 3.85 16.12 19.38
CA TYR A 48 4.41 15.07 18.53
C TYR A 48 3.65 14.95 17.21
N VAL A 49 2.31 14.96 17.25
CA VAL A 49 1.49 14.90 16.04
C VAL A 49 1.80 16.06 15.11
N ALA A 50 1.89 17.28 15.64
CA ALA A 50 2.25 18.46 14.88
C ALA A 50 3.66 18.35 14.27
N GLU A 51 4.63 17.81 15.02
CA GLU A 51 5.99 17.58 14.54
C GLU A 51 6.02 16.58 13.37
N GLN A 52 5.36 15.42 13.50
CA GLN A 52 5.30 14.42 12.44
C GLN A 52 4.60 14.96 11.19
N ARG A 53 3.49 15.68 11.36
CA ARG A 53 2.79 16.37 10.26
C ARG A 53 3.71 17.40 9.57
N SER A 54 4.49 18.16 10.34
CA SER A 54 5.47 19.10 9.79
C SER A 54 6.56 18.40 8.98
N LYS A 55 7.14 17.30 9.51
CA LYS A 55 8.14 16.49 8.78
C LYS A 55 7.56 15.93 7.49
N ALA A 56 6.36 15.35 7.54
CA ALA A 56 5.67 14.82 6.37
C ALA A 56 5.41 15.91 5.31
N ARG A 57 5.00 17.11 5.74
CA ARG A 57 4.82 18.26 4.85
C ARG A 57 6.10 18.67 4.15
N ASP A 58 7.21 18.76 4.89
CA ASP A 58 8.52 19.08 4.31
C ASP A 58 8.91 18.07 3.22
N ILE A 59 8.65 16.79 3.46
CA ILE A 59 8.90 15.71 2.49
C ILE A 59 8.06 15.94 1.24
N VAL A 60 6.75 16.14 1.37
CA VAL A 60 5.85 16.38 0.22
C VAL A 60 6.31 17.60 -0.59
N LEU A 61 6.64 18.71 0.08
CA LEU A 61 7.16 19.91 -0.58
C LEU A 61 8.51 19.68 -1.28
N CYS A 62 9.36 18.82 -0.71
CA CYS A 62 10.63 18.44 -1.32
C CYS A 62 10.40 17.61 -2.59
N LEU A 63 9.55 16.57 -2.53
CA LEU A 63 9.19 15.74 -3.69
C LEU A 63 8.63 16.58 -4.84
N GLN A 64 7.76 17.55 -4.54
CA GLN A 64 7.24 18.50 -5.53
C GLN A 64 8.34 19.34 -6.17
N ARG A 65 9.28 19.88 -5.37
CA ARG A 65 10.44 20.64 -5.87
C ARG A 65 11.36 19.78 -6.74
N LYS A 66 11.44 18.48 -6.46
CA LYS A 66 12.16 17.49 -7.27
C LYS A 66 11.36 16.99 -8.48
N ASN A 67 10.22 17.63 -8.80
CA ASN A 67 9.36 17.30 -9.92
C ASN A 67 8.83 15.85 -9.90
N ILE A 68 8.65 15.27 -8.70
CA ILE A 68 7.87 14.04 -8.55
C ILE A 68 6.39 14.38 -8.69
N LYS A 69 5.72 13.70 -9.62
CA LYS A 69 4.30 13.91 -9.95
C LYS A 69 3.43 12.73 -9.58
N LEU A 70 4.00 11.53 -9.48
CA LEU A 70 3.29 10.33 -9.03
C LEU A 70 4.07 9.66 -7.92
N ILE A 71 3.42 9.48 -6.77
CA ILE A 71 3.92 8.65 -5.68
C ILE A 71 3.11 7.36 -5.71
N ALA A 72 3.78 6.24 -5.93
CA ALA A 72 3.21 4.90 -5.90
C ALA A 72 3.69 4.19 -4.64
N ILE A 73 2.76 3.63 -3.87
CA ILE A 73 3.04 2.95 -2.61
C ILE A 73 2.51 1.52 -2.72
N ASP A 74 3.37 0.53 -2.51
CA ASP A 74 2.93 -0.84 -2.33
C ASP A 74 2.12 -1.01 -1.04
N PHE A 75 1.32 -2.07 -0.97
CA PHE A 75 0.39 -2.30 0.12
C PHE A 75 0.98 -3.17 1.24
N ASP A 76 1.40 -4.39 0.90
CA ASP A 76 1.78 -5.42 1.86
C ASP A 76 3.20 -5.16 2.36
N ASN A 77 3.47 -5.26 3.66
CA ASN A 77 4.76 -4.91 4.28
C ASN A 77 5.31 -3.50 3.97
N THR A 78 4.64 -2.72 3.12
CA THR A 78 4.99 -1.35 2.74
C THR A 78 4.06 -0.37 3.46
N LEU A 79 2.85 -0.09 2.93
CA LEU A 79 1.85 0.71 3.64
C LEU A 79 1.45 0.05 4.96
N LEU A 80 1.26 -1.27 4.91
CA LEU A 80 1.00 -2.10 6.07
C LEU A 80 2.30 -2.60 6.70
N SER A 81 2.24 -2.92 7.99
CA SER A 81 3.28 -3.62 8.73
C SER A 81 3.17 -5.15 8.63
N ILE A 82 2.21 -5.65 7.85
CA ILE A 82 1.94 -7.08 7.69
C ILE A 82 1.79 -7.43 6.22
N HIS A 83 1.93 -8.73 5.93
CA HIS A 83 1.68 -9.32 4.63
C HIS A 83 0.28 -9.97 4.58
N THR A 84 -0.59 -9.51 3.68
CA THR A 84 -1.94 -10.05 3.50
C THR A 84 -1.99 -11.27 2.58
N SER A 85 -0.86 -11.69 2.00
CA SER A 85 -0.77 -12.82 1.06
C SER A 85 -1.68 -12.66 -0.17
N GLY A 86 -1.91 -11.42 -0.60
CA GLY A 86 -2.79 -11.07 -1.73
C GLY A 86 -4.29 -11.20 -1.45
N TYR A 87 -4.68 -11.75 -0.30
CA TYR A 87 -6.08 -11.87 0.11
C TYR A 87 -6.22 -11.90 1.64
N TYR A 88 -6.50 -10.74 2.22
CA TYR A 88 -6.79 -10.57 3.64
C TYR A 88 -8.17 -11.12 4.01
N GLN A 89 -8.21 -11.97 5.04
CA GLN A 89 -9.43 -12.62 5.54
C GLN A 89 -10.04 -11.91 6.76
N GLY A 90 -9.37 -10.90 7.31
CA GLY A 90 -9.82 -10.15 8.48
C GLY A 90 -10.75 -8.98 8.15
N THR A 91 -11.02 -8.14 9.15
CA THR A 91 -11.83 -6.92 9.00
C THR A 91 -10.96 -5.71 8.69
N VAL A 92 -11.55 -4.70 8.06
CA VAL A 92 -10.86 -3.42 7.83
C VAL A 92 -10.45 -2.76 9.14
N ASP A 93 -11.26 -2.91 10.20
CA ASP A 93 -10.95 -2.36 11.52
C ASP A 93 -9.69 -2.99 12.14
N ASN A 94 -9.42 -4.27 11.88
CA ASN A 94 -8.16 -4.88 12.31
C ASN A 94 -7.01 -4.43 11.41
N LEU A 95 -7.26 -4.29 10.11
CA LEU A 95 -6.24 -3.91 9.14
C LEU A 95 -5.74 -2.47 9.33
N ILE A 96 -6.59 -1.57 9.83
CA ILE A 96 -6.23 -0.17 10.09
C ILE A 96 -5.12 -0.05 11.14
N GLU A 97 -5.07 -0.96 12.10
CA GLU A 97 -4.03 -1.00 13.15
C GLU A 97 -2.65 -1.31 12.58
N HIS A 98 -2.61 -1.88 11.36
CA HIS A 98 -1.38 -2.23 10.69
C HIS A 98 -0.85 -1.17 9.74
N ILE A 99 -1.58 -0.07 9.47
CA ILE A 99 -1.06 1.05 8.69
C ILE A 99 0.14 1.64 9.44
N ARG A 100 1.32 1.64 8.80
CA ARG A 100 2.52 2.21 9.41
C ARG A 100 2.30 3.71 9.65
N SER A 101 2.57 4.19 10.86
CA SER A 101 2.37 5.60 11.26
C SER A 101 3.09 6.58 10.33
N THR A 102 4.27 6.21 9.85
CA THR A 102 5.05 6.92 8.83
C THR A 102 4.21 7.25 7.59
N PHE A 103 3.53 6.24 7.03
CA PHE A 103 2.67 6.42 5.86
C PHE A 103 1.36 7.11 6.18
N HIS A 104 0.83 6.94 7.40
CA HIS A 104 -0.33 7.71 7.84
C HIS A 104 -0.06 9.23 7.78
N TYR A 105 1.04 9.71 8.36
CA TYR A 105 1.37 11.14 8.29
C TYR A 105 1.71 11.58 6.86
N PHE A 106 2.47 10.77 6.13
CA PHE A 106 2.92 11.11 4.78
C PHE A 106 1.74 11.21 3.79
N ILE A 107 0.87 10.20 3.72
CA ILE A 107 -0.30 10.20 2.85
C ILE A 107 -1.24 11.34 3.22
N GLN A 108 -1.47 11.59 4.52
CA GLN A 108 -2.34 12.68 4.94
C GLN A 108 -1.82 14.05 4.46
N GLU A 109 -0.51 14.31 4.52
CA GLU A 109 0.07 15.56 3.98
C GLU A 109 0.08 15.59 2.45
N ILE A 110 0.19 14.45 1.75
CA ILE A 110 -0.04 14.40 0.29
C ILE A 110 -1.46 14.86 -0.01
N LEU A 111 -2.47 14.28 0.66
CA LEU A 111 -3.88 14.58 0.40
C LEU A 111 -4.25 16.03 0.75
N ASP A 112 -3.66 16.56 1.83
CA ASP A 112 -3.90 17.94 2.26
C ASP A 112 -3.18 18.96 1.36
N SER A 113 -2.18 18.52 0.58
CA SER A 113 -1.45 19.38 -0.36
C SER A 113 -2.39 20.01 -1.40
N PRO A 114 -2.27 21.33 -1.66
CA PRO A 114 -2.99 21.98 -2.76
C PRO A 114 -2.64 21.42 -4.15
N ALA A 115 -1.49 20.76 -4.29
CA ALA A 115 -1.05 20.19 -5.56
C ALA A 115 -1.67 18.82 -5.84
N PHE A 116 -2.25 18.16 -4.83
CA PHE A 116 -2.85 16.84 -4.99
C PHE A 116 -4.05 16.88 -5.94
N GLY A 117 -4.06 15.96 -6.90
CA GLY A 117 -5.06 15.91 -7.97
C GLY A 117 -4.74 16.87 -9.14
N HIS A 118 -3.78 17.77 -8.99
CA HIS A 118 -3.40 18.76 -10.00
C HIS A 118 -2.04 18.48 -10.65
N THR A 119 -0.99 18.46 -9.83
CA THR A 119 0.40 18.22 -10.25
C THR A 119 1.08 17.11 -9.45
N LEU A 120 0.48 16.70 -8.33
CA LEU A 120 0.89 15.55 -7.54
C LEU A 120 -0.25 14.53 -7.47
N HIS A 121 0.06 13.27 -7.68
CA HIS A 121 -0.87 12.15 -7.67
C HIS A 121 -0.35 11.05 -6.75
N LEU A 122 -1.29 10.30 -6.16
CA LEU A 122 -1.01 9.17 -5.28
C LEU A 122 -1.65 7.93 -5.88
N CYS A 123 -0.89 6.84 -5.91
CA CYS A 123 -1.37 5.54 -6.31
C CYS A 123 -0.99 4.49 -5.27
N ILE A 124 -1.91 3.57 -5.00
CA ILE A 124 -1.58 2.30 -4.32
C ILE A 124 -1.45 1.22 -5.40
N VAL A 125 -0.29 0.58 -5.45
CA VAL A 125 0.04 -0.47 -6.43
C VAL A 125 0.25 -1.80 -5.72
N THR A 126 -0.66 -2.75 -5.88
CA THR A 126 -0.64 -4.00 -5.10
C THR A 126 -0.96 -5.23 -5.94
N PHE A 127 -0.42 -6.38 -5.54
CA PHE A 127 -0.83 -7.66 -6.07
C PHE A 127 -2.06 -8.25 -5.36
N SER A 128 -2.59 -7.57 -4.33
CA SER A 128 -3.90 -7.91 -3.79
C SER A 128 -5.00 -7.72 -4.84
N SER A 129 -5.99 -8.59 -4.83
CA SER A 129 -7.20 -8.48 -5.66
C SER A 129 -8.33 -7.70 -5.00
N GLN A 130 -8.17 -7.29 -3.74
CA GLN A 130 -9.25 -6.77 -2.90
C GLN A 130 -9.36 -5.24 -2.94
N GLU A 131 -9.58 -4.65 -4.12
CA GLU A 131 -9.65 -3.19 -4.28
C GLU A 131 -10.65 -2.53 -3.31
N GLN A 132 -11.85 -3.11 -3.16
CA GLN A 132 -12.89 -2.55 -2.29
C GLN A 132 -12.48 -2.52 -0.81
N LEU A 133 -11.74 -3.53 -0.37
CA LEU A 133 -11.22 -3.59 1.00
C LEU A 133 -10.19 -2.49 1.22
N ILE A 134 -9.28 -2.30 0.26
CA ILE A 134 -8.24 -1.26 0.31
C ILE A 134 -8.88 0.13 0.27
N ARG A 135 -9.87 0.36 -0.60
CA ARG A 135 -10.61 1.62 -0.67
C ARG A 135 -11.28 1.95 0.66
N LYS A 136 -11.98 0.99 1.26
CA LYS A 136 -12.63 1.17 2.56
C LYS A 136 -11.60 1.44 3.66
N LEU A 137 -10.46 0.75 3.65
CA LEU A 137 -9.36 1.01 4.58
C LEU A 137 -8.86 2.45 4.49
N LEU A 138 -8.60 2.95 3.28
CA LEU A 138 -8.13 4.33 3.06
C LEU A 138 -9.18 5.35 3.52
N GLN A 139 -10.47 5.11 3.25
CA GLN A 139 -11.56 5.98 3.70
C GLN A 139 -11.67 6.06 5.23
N LEU A 140 -11.45 4.95 5.95
CA LEU A 140 -11.44 4.94 7.41
C LEU A 140 -10.17 5.58 7.99
N ALA A 141 -9.02 5.34 7.37
CA ALA A 141 -7.73 5.85 7.81
C ALA A 141 -7.60 7.36 7.63
N PHE A 142 -8.19 7.92 6.58
CA PHE A 142 -8.02 9.31 6.17
C PHE A 142 -9.37 9.99 6.00
N LYS A 143 -9.72 10.89 6.91
CA LYS A 143 -11.03 11.57 6.93
C LYS A 143 -11.06 12.76 5.96
N THR A 144 -10.92 12.49 4.66
CA THR A 144 -10.94 13.50 3.61
C THR A 144 -11.76 13.04 2.41
N SER A 145 -12.47 13.97 1.76
CA SER A 145 -13.23 13.68 0.53
C SER A 145 -12.34 13.41 -0.68
N LYS A 146 -11.02 13.65 -0.56
CA LYS A 146 -10.05 13.46 -1.63
C LYS A 146 -9.64 11.99 -1.84
N ILE A 147 -10.07 11.07 -0.98
CA ILE A 147 -9.67 9.65 -1.05
C ILE A 147 -10.04 9.00 -2.37
N ASP A 148 -11.18 9.35 -2.95
CA ASP A 148 -11.62 8.78 -4.22
C ASP A 148 -10.74 9.18 -5.41
N GLN A 149 -9.86 10.17 -5.24
CA GLN A 149 -8.90 10.57 -6.25
C GLN A 149 -7.61 9.73 -6.23
N ILE A 150 -7.37 8.95 -5.16
CA ILE A 150 -6.24 8.00 -5.09
C ILE A 150 -6.47 6.91 -6.14
N ILE A 151 -5.46 6.69 -6.97
CA ILE A 151 -5.50 5.63 -7.98
C ILE A 151 -5.22 4.30 -7.29
N LEU A 152 -6.12 3.33 -7.46
CA LEU A 152 -5.87 1.97 -7.01
C LEU A 152 -5.53 1.11 -8.23
N ARG A 153 -4.40 0.41 -8.15
CA ARG A 153 -4.02 -0.63 -9.10
C ARG A 153 -3.80 -1.92 -8.34
N CYS A 154 -4.86 -2.72 -8.35
CA CYS A 154 -4.96 -4.01 -7.69
C CYS A 154 -5.01 -5.10 -8.77
N ASN A 155 -4.63 -6.32 -8.42
CA ASN A 155 -4.81 -7.50 -9.27
C ASN A 155 -6.27 -7.98 -9.24
N THR A 156 -7.22 -7.11 -9.54
CA THR A 156 -8.61 -7.54 -9.74
C THR A 156 -8.68 -8.47 -10.96
N PRO A 157 -9.67 -9.38 -11.02
CA PRO A 157 -9.83 -10.25 -12.19
C PRO A 157 -9.87 -9.48 -13.50
N GLU A 158 -10.53 -8.31 -13.52
CA GLU A 158 -10.62 -7.43 -14.67
C GLU A 158 -9.24 -6.89 -15.04
N PHE A 159 -8.44 -6.42 -14.07
CA PHE A 159 -7.12 -5.89 -14.32
C PHE A 159 -6.16 -6.96 -14.86
N ILE A 160 -6.14 -8.15 -14.23
CA ILE A 160 -5.31 -9.27 -14.66
C ILE A 160 -5.68 -9.69 -16.09
N SER A 161 -6.95 -9.67 -16.46
CA SER A 161 -7.39 -10.06 -17.82
C SER A 161 -6.81 -9.18 -18.94
N THR A 162 -6.28 -8.00 -18.58
CA THR A 162 -5.61 -7.09 -19.52
C THR A 162 -4.10 -7.33 -19.64
N MET A 163 -3.52 -8.17 -18.77
CA MET A 163 -2.10 -8.52 -18.78
C MET A 163 -1.85 -9.73 -19.69
N ASN A 164 -0.74 -9.74 -20.44
CA ASN A 164 -0.25 -10.98 -21.03
C ASN A 164 0.65 -11.72 -20.02
N GLU A 165 0.68 -13.06 -20.07
CA GLU A 165 1.48 -13.88 -19.13
C GLU A 165 2.98 -13.57 -19.15
N ASN A 166 3.49 -13.01 -20.26
CA ASN A 166 4.90 -12.62 -20.42
C ASN A 166 5.23 -11.21 -19.87
N ASP A 167 4.23 -10.46 -19.39
CA ASP A 167 4.36 -9.05 -19.00
C ASP A 167 4.52 -8.85 -17.48
N PHE A 168 4.75 -9.91 -16.71
CA PHE A 168 4.94 -9.84 -15.26
C PHE A 168 6.34 -9.26 -14.91
N LEU A 169 6.51 -7.96 -15.19
CA LEU A 169 7.69 -7.17 -14.87
C LEU A 169 7.45 -6.39 -13.57
N GLY A 170 7.28 -7.12 -12.46
CA GLY A 170 7.01 -6.53 -11.15
C GLY A 170 5.77 -5.63 -11.15
N LYS A 171 5.90 -4.40 -10.63
CA LYS A 171 4.83 -3.39 -10.58
C LYS A 171 4.72 -2.52 -11.83
N GLU A 172 5.54 -2.74 -12.85
CA GLU A 172 5.60 -1.86 -14.02
C GLU A 172 4.26 -1.77 -14.73
N PHE A 173 3.55 -2.89 -14.86
CA PHE A 173 2.23 -2.90 -15.48
C PHE A 173 1.21 -2.07 -14.67
N HIS A 174 1.25 -2.14 -13.33
CA HIS A 174 0.43 -1.31 -12.44
C HIS A 174 0.74 0.18 -12.62
N LEU A 175 2.03 0.54 -12.64
CA LEU A 175 2.48 1.92 -12.82
C LEU A 175 2.08 2.47 -14.20
N THR A 176 2.35 1.72 -15.26
CA THR A 176 1.96 2.06 -16.64
C THR A 176 0.45 2.25 -16.74
N SER A 177 -0.35 1.40 -16.11
CA SER A 177 -1.81 1.56 -16.09
C SER A 177 -2.26 2.80 -15.31
N ALA A 178 -1.62 3.14 -14.20
CA ALA A 178 -1.91 4.36 -13.44
C ALA A 178 -1.57 5.62 -14.26
N VAL A 179 -0.41 5.64 -14.92
CA VAL A 179 0.01 6.73 -15.82
C VAL A 179 -0.94 6.85 -17.02
N THR A 180 -1.40 5.74 -17.58
CA THR A 180 -2.36 5.73 -18.69
C THR A 180 -3.71 6.35 -18.27
N GLU A 181 -4.22 6.03 -17.08
CA GLU A 181 -5.41 6.69 -16.54
C GLU A 181 -5.20 8.20 -16.38
N LEU A 182 -4.06 8.60 -15.83
CA LEU A 182 -3.73 10.02 -15.65
C LEU A 182 -3.67 10.76 -16.98
N ALA A 183 -3.09 10.15 -18.01
CA ALA A 183 -3.00 10.73 -19.35
C ALA A 183 -4.39 10.83 -20.01
N THR A 184 -5.16 9.74 -19.98
CA THR A 184 -6.42 9.64 -20.76
C THR A 184 -7.62 10.27 -20.06
N GLN A 185 -7.73 10.12 -18.74
CA GLN A 185 -8.89 10.59 -17.97
C GLN A 185 -8.66 11.95 -17.31
N ARG A 186 -7.41 12.29 -16.98
CA ARG A 186 -7.07 13.52 -16.25
C ARG A 186 -6.22 14.51 -17.06
N ASN A 187 -5.89 14.16 -18.31
CA ASN A 187 -5.02 14.95 -19.20
C ASN A 187 -3.69 15.35 -18.54
N LYS A 188 -3.06 14.38 -17.85
CA LYS A 188 -1.78 14.54 -17.14
C LYS A 188 -0.73 13.61 -17.74
N THR A 189 0.30 14.19 -18.34
CA THR A 189 1.47 13.44 -18.79
C THR A 189 2.50 13.34 -17.67
N ILE A 190 2.91 12.11 -17.36
CA ILE A 190 3.91 11.80 -16.33
C ILE A 190 5.02 10.99 -16.98
N LYS A 191 6.26 11.45 -16.80
CA LYS A 191 7.46 10.76 -17.31
C LYS A 191 8.00 9.79 -16.26
N GLN A 192 8.76 8.80 -16.70
CA GLN A 192 9.30 7.76 -15.81
C GLN A 192 10.09 8.29 -14.60
N HIS A 193 10.89 9.34 -14.77
CA HIS A 193 11.67 9.96 -13.68
C HIS A 193 10.85 10.86 -12.74
N GLU A 194 9.58 11.10 -13.06
CA GLU A 194 8.63 11.86 -12.24
C GLU A 194 7.80 10.92 -11.34
N ILE A 195 8.11 9.62 -11.33
CA ILE A 195 7.46 8.57 -10.55
C ILE A 195 8.37 8.15 -9.40
N LEU A 196 7.83 8.10 -8.19
CA LEU A 196 8.46 7.51 -7.01
C LEU A 196 7.71 6.24 -6.60
N LEU A 197 8.38 5.09 -6.62
CA LEU A 197 7.86 3.82 -6.08
C LEU A 197 8.42 3.57 -4.68
N LEU A 198 7.54 3.24 -3.74
CA LEU A 198 7.85 2.77 -2.40
C LEU A 198 7.36 1.32 -2.28
N ASP A 199 8.28 0.37 -2.13
CA ASP A 199 7.98 -1.07 -2.17
C ASP A 199 8.98 -1.83 -1.28
N ASP A 200 8.56 -2.91 -0.62
CA ASP A 200 9.44 -3.75 0.21
C ASP A 200 10.15 -4.83 -0.61
N ASP A 201 9.61 -5.21 -1.77
CA ASP A 201 10.17 -6.24 -2.62
C ASP A 201 11.30 -5.67 -3.49
N VAL A 202 12.53 -6.11 -3.19
CA VAL A 202 13.74 -5.75 -3.93
C VAL A 202 13.63 -6.01 -5.44
N GLN A 203 12.90 -7.04 -5.88
CA GLN A 203 12.71 -7.27 -7.32
C GLN A 203 11.86 -6.17 -7.96
N ASN A 204 10.79 -5.72 -7.30
CA ASN A 204 9.97 -4.60 -7.79
C ASN A 204 10.81 -3.32 -7.86
N ILE A 205 11.63 -3.06 -6.85
CA ILE A 205 12.56 -1.93 -6.79
C ILE A 205 13.53 -1.96 -7.98
N LEU A 206 14.26 -3.08 -8.17
CA LEU A 206 15.24 -3.22 -9.25
C LEU A 206 14.63 -3.13 -10.64
N ILE A 207 13.39 -3.62 -10.82
CA ILE A 207 12.67 -3.48 -12.09
C ILE A 207 12.30 -2.01 -12.31
N ALA A 208 11.69 -1.35 -11.33
CA ALA A 208 11.28 0.05 -11.44
C ALA A 208 12.47 0.99 -11.74
N GLU A 209 13.65 0.73 -11.15
CA GLU A 209 14.87 1.48 -11.48
C GLU A 209 15.28 1.31 -12.95
N LYS A 210 15.17 0.10 -13.51
CA LYS A 210 15.47 -0.15 -14.93
C LYS A 210 14.53 0.62 -15.87
N PHE A 211 13.29 0.86 -15.44
CA PHE A 211 12.33 1.71 -16.16
C PHE A 211 12.56 3.22 -15.92
N GLY A 212 13.53 3.59 -15.08
CA GLY A 212 13.91 4.98 -14.83
C GLY A 212 13.06 5.66 -13.76
N HIS A 213 12.35 4.90 -12.94
CA HIS A 213 11.63 5.42 -11.78
C HIS A 213 12.59 5.76 -10.65
N LYS A 214 12.17 6.69 -9.80
CA LYS A 214 12.78 6.88 -8.49
C LYS A 214 12.19 5.82 -7.56
N VAL A 215 13.01 5.24 -6.69
CA VAL A 215 12.59 4.14 -5.83
C VAL A 215 13.10 4.35 -4.42
N LEU A 216 12.37 3.81 -3.44
CA LEU A 216 12.89 3.62 -2.08
C LEU A 216 12.39 2.27 -1.59
N GLU A 217 13.34 1.38 -1.27
CA GLU A 217 13.06 0.11 -0.62
C GLU A 217 12.53 0.36 0.80
N ILE A 218 11.35 -0.19 1.10
CA ILE A 218 10.74 -0.06 2.42
C ILE A 218 11.13 -1.24 3.29
N ARG A 219 11.80 -0.95 4.40
CA ARG A 219 12.20 -1.93 5.40
C ARG A 219 11.53 -1.68 6.74
N ASP A 220 11.63 -2.66 7.61
CA ASP A 220 11.30 -2.49 9.02
C ASP A 220 12.18 -1.40 9.64
N GLY A 221 11.53 -0.50 10.39
CA GLY A 221 12.16 0.71 10.93
C GLY A 221 12.00 1.97 10.09
N ILE A 222 11.36 1.90 8.91
CA ILE A 222 11.04 3.09 8.11
C ILE A 222 10.32 4.17 8.94
N ASN A 223 10.83 5.40 8.88
CA ASN A 223 10.28 6.55 9.59
C ASN A 223 10.39 7.81 8.73
N LEU A 224 9.77 8.91 9.19
CA LEU A 224 9.75 10.17 8.44
C LEU A 224 11.15 10.78 8.29
N ASP A 225 12.10 10.52 9.20
CA ASP A 225 13.46 11.04 9.06
C ASP A 225 14.22 10.33 7.93
N ILE A 226 14.05 9.02 7.78
CA ILE A 226 14.59 8.25 6.64
C ILE A 226 13.97 8.71 5.32
N LEU A 227 12.64 8.87 5.27
CA LEU A 227 11.95 9.39 4.08
C LEU A 227 12.42 10.81 3.72
N LYS A 228 12.66 11.64 4.74
CA LYS A 228 13.20 12.99 4.57
C LYS A 228 14.62 12.95 4.03
N GLU A 229 15.50 12.13 4.60
CA GLU A 229 16.86 11.96 4.09
C GLU A 229 16.87 11.54 2.63
N PHE A 230 16.04 10.56 2.26
CA PHE A 230 15.88 10.13 0.87
C PHE A 230 15.43 11.29 -0.04
N ALA A 231 14.36 11.99 0.34
CA ALA A 231 13.80 13.07 -0.48
C ALA A 231 14.81 14.22 -0.71
N TYR A 232 15.61 14.54 0.31
CA TYR A 232 16.58 15.64 0.24
C TYR A 232 17.86 15.24 -0.50
N ASN A 233 18.42 14.08 -0.19
CA ASN A 233 19.80 13.73 -0.57
C ASN A 233 19.85 12.79 -1.78
N VAL A 234 18.92 11.85 -1.88
CA VAL A 234 18.97 10.78 -2.88
C VAL A 234 18.27 11.17 -4.18
N LEU A 235 17.27 12.04 -4.11
CA LEU A 235 16.62 12.61 -5.29
C LEU A 235 17.43 13.76 -5.94
N SER A 236 18.75 13.78 -5.76
CA SER A 236 19.65 14.77 -6.36
C SER A 236 20.10 14.30 -7.74
N GLU A 237 19.80 15.11 -8.76
CA GLU A 237 20.39 15.10 -10.11
C GLU A 237 20.04 13.91 -11.05
N CYS A 238 19.16 14.20 -12.00
CA CYS A 238 19.26 13.72 -13.39
C CYS A 238 19.13 14.94 -14.30
#